data_AF-A0A7C3H0W0-F1
#
_entry.id   AF-A0A7C3H0W0-F1
#
_cell.length_a   1.000
_cell.length_b   1.000
_cell.length_c   1.000
_cell.angle_alpha   90.00
_cell.angle_beta   90.00
_cell.angle_gamma   90.00
#
_symmetry.space_group_name_H-M   'P 1'
#
loop_
_entity.id
_entity.type
_entity.pdbx_description
1 polymer ?
#
loop_
_entity_poly.entity_id
_entity_poly.type
_entity_poly.pdbx_seq_one_letter_code
_entity_poly.pdbx_strand_id
1 'polypeptide(L)'
;GEQLLDGATALKYMRSRHGSTDFNRARRQQQVVLAFRDKLFNENLSNLLSLIPNLLEKFKGGFFTDLSTNEIVAFANASADLASFRISSAVLDYEYVESKATPTQGTVLVLRREKVAALLRQLFN
;
A
#
# COMPACT_ATOMS: atom_id res chain seq x y z
N GLY A 1 12.80 -0.61 -16.80
CA GLY A 1 13.50 0.51 -16.13
C GLY A 1 12.48 1.36 -15.40
N GLU A 2 12.92 2.46 -14.81
CA GLU A 2 12.02 3.45 -14.18
C GLU A 2 11.03 4.02 -15.21
N GLN A 3 9.79 4.27 -14.79
CA GLN A 3 8.72 4.81 -15.63
C GLN A 3 7.91 5.82 -14.81
N LEU A 4 7.63 7.00 -15.39
CA LEU A 4 6.70 7.96 -14.82
C LEU A 4 5.29 7.62 -15.30
N LEU A 5 4.38 7.33 -14.38
CA LEU A 5 3.01 6.93 -14.70
C LEU A 5 2.02 8.03 -14.27
N ASP A 6 1.10 8.38 -15.16
CA ASP A 6 -0.09 9.15 -14.78
C ASP A 6 -1.09 8.29 -13.98
N GLY A 7 -2.12 8.91 -13.42
CA GLY A 7 -3.10 8.20 -12.59
C GLY A 7 -3.81 7.05 -13.31
N ALA A 8 -4.16 7.23 -14.58
CA ALA A 8 -4.84 6.19 -15.36
C ALA A 8 -3.92 4.99 -15.65
N THR A 9 -2.64 5.24 -15.93
CA THR A 9 -1.64 4.22 -16.22
C THR A 9 -1.18 3.51 -14.95
N ALA A 10 -1.01 4.23 -13.84
CA ALA A 10 -0.76 3.65 -12.52
C ALA A 10 -1.90 2.70 -12.10
N LEU A 11 -3.16 3.08 -12.34
CA LEU A 11 -4.32 2.23 -12.07
C LEU A 11 -4.31 0.94 -12.92
N LYS A 12 -3.95 1.04 -14.21
CA LYS A 12 -3.79 -0.14 -15.08
C LYS A 12 -2.65 -1.03 -14.59
N TYR A 13 -1.51 -0.45 -14.23
CA TYR A 13 -0.34 -1.17 -13.73
C TYR A 13 -0.65 -1.98 -12.48
N MET A 14 -1.29 -1.37 -11.47
CA MET A 14 -1.64 -2.05 -10.21
C MET A 14 -2.74 -3.11 -10.37
N ARG A 15 -3.58 -3.02 -11.41
CA ARG A 15 -4.69 -3.97 -11.66
C ARG A 15 -4.31 -5.13 -12.58
N SER A 16 -3.25 -4.98 -13.39
CA SER A 16 -2.89 -6.00 -14.36
C SER A 16 -2.64 -7.36 -13.70
N ARG A 17 -3.22 -8.40 -14.28
CA ARG A 17 -3.02 -9.82 -13.91
C ARG A 17 -2.49 -10.65 -15.08
N HIS A 18 -2.46 -10.09 -16.29
CA HIS A 18 -2.10 -10.82 -17.49
C HIS A 18 -0.67 -11.37 -17.38
N GLY A 19 -0.51 -12.69 -17.53
CA GLY A 19 0.79 -13.36 -17.43
C GLY A 19 1.46 -13.27 -16.05
N SER A 20 0.71 -13.01 -14.96
CA SER A 20 1.28 -12.87 -13.62
C SER A 20 0.36 -13.40 -12.52
N THR A 21 0.89 -13.54 -11.30
CA THR A 21 0.16 -14.01 -10.12
C THR A 21 -0.44 -12.86 -9.32
N ASP A 22 -1.36 -13.19 -8.40
CA ASP A 22 -1.92 -12.23 -7.44
C ASP A 22 -0.86 -11.65 -6.50
N PHE A 23 0.21 -12.40 -6.21
CA PHE A 23 1.36 -11.90 -5.46
C PHE A 23 2.16 -10.86 -6.25
N ASN A 24 2.31 -11.06 -7.56
CA ASN A 24 2.93 -10.05 -8.41
C ASN A 24 2.06 -8.78 -8.51
N ARG A 25 0.74 -8.94 -8.52
CA ARG A 25 -0.19 -7.79 -8.40
C ARG A 25 -0.01 -7.06 -7.08
N ALA A 26 0.07 -7.77 -5.96
CA ALA A 26 0.30 -7.16 -4.64
C ALA A 26 1.63 -6.38 -4.57
N ARG A 27 2.71 -6.92 -5.16
CA ARG A 27 4.00 -6.20 -5.29
C ARG A 27 3.86 -4.90 -6.07
N ARG A 28 3.15 -4.91 -7.20
CA ARG A 28 2.88 -3.69 -7.99
C ARG A 28 2.05 -2.67 -7.22
N GLN A 29 1.06 -3.12 -6.46
CA GLN A 29 0.27 -2.25 -5.59
C GLN A 29 1.15 -1.58 -4.53
N GLN A 30 2.05 -2.33 -3.88
CA GLN A 30 3.02 -1.74 -2.95
C GLN A 30 3.96 -0.74 -3.62
N GLN A 31 4.46 -1.03 -4.82
CA GLN A 31 5.30 -0.09 -5.59
C GLN A 31 4.58 1.23 -5.87
N VAL A 32 3.29 1.18 -6.24
CA VAL A 32 2.50 2.40 -6.50
C VAL A 32 2.28 3.20 -5.21
N VAL A 33 1.98 2.54 -4.08
CA VAL A 33 1.84 3.22 -2.78
C VAL A 33 3.16 3.90 -2.36
N LEU A 34 4.29 3.22 -2.52
CA LEU A 34 5.61 3.76 -2.20
C LEU A 34 6.01 4.90 -3.14
N ALA A 35 5.78 4.77 -4.45
CA ALA A 35 6.05 5.84 -5.40
C ALA A 35 5.16 7.08 -5.15
N PHE A 36 3.89 6.86 -4.77
CA PHE A 36 3.01 7.95 -4.37
C PHE A 36 3.51 8.66 -3.12
N ARG A 37 3.91 7.91 -2.08
CA ARG A 37 4.59 8.47 -0.91
C ARG A 37 5.80 9.29 -1.32
N ASP A 38 6.74 8.71 -2.08
CA ASP A 38 7.99 9.38 -2.44
C ASP A 38 7.73 10.68 -3.21
N LYS A 39 6.71 10.70 -4.09
CA LYS A 39 6.25 11.91 -4.76
C LYS A 39 5.76 12.98 -3.78
N LEU A 40 4.96 12.59 -2.78
CA LEU A 40 4.45 13.51 -1.75
C LEU A 40 5.56 14.12 -0.88
N PHE A 41 6.57 13.33 -0.50
CA PHE A 41 7.67 13.84 0.34
C PHE A 41 8.71 14.65 -0.44
N ASN A 42 8.97 14.30 -1.70
CA ASN A 42 9.98 14.98 -2.53
C ASN A 42 9.48 16.34 -3.08
N GLU A 43 8.16 16.55 -3.25
CA GLU A 43 7.61 17.76 -3.87
C GLU A 43 7.23 18.89 -2.89
N ASN A 44 7.73 18.84 -1.66
CA ASN A 44 7.51 19.82 -0.56
C ASN A 44 6.32 19.46 0.34
N LEU A 45 6.59 18.61 1.33
CA LEU A 45 5.60 18.17 2.32
C LEU A 45 4.94 19.32 3.08
N SER A 46 5.64 20.42 3.34
CA SER A 46 5.04 21.61 3.99
C SER A 46 3.88 22.20 3.17
N ASN A 47 3.98 22.15 1.84
CA ASN A 47 2.87 22.53 0.96
C ASN A 47 1.76 21.47 0.96
N LEU A 48 2.10 20.19 1.10
CA LEU A 48 1.07 19.14 1.19
C LEU A 48 0.20 19.31 2.43
N LEU A 49 0.81 19.60 3.59
CA LEU A 49 0.09 19.77 4.86
C LEU A 49 -1.00 20.84 4.78
N SER A 50 -0.74 21.95 4.11
CA SER A 50 -1.74 23.01 3.91
C SER A 50 -2.83 22.63 2.90
N LEU A 51 -2.57 21.65 2.03
CA LEU A 51 -3.51 21.14 1.03
C LEU A 51 -4.37 19.96 1.51
N ILE A 52 -4.02 19.32 2.65
CA ILE A 52 -4.74 18.14 3.17
C ILE A 52 -6.26 18.35 3.22
N PRO A 53 -6.80 19.45 3.78
CA PRO A 53 -8.26 19.65 3.81
C PRO A 53 -8.89 19.67 2.42
N ASN A 54 -8.26 20.33 1.44
CA ASN A 54 -8.76 20.38 0.07
C ASN A 54 -8.67 19.01 -0.63
N LEU A 55 -7.61 18.24 -0.37
CA LEU A 55 -7.44 16.89 -0.90
C LEU A 55 -8.50 15.93 -0.34
N LEU A 56 -8.78 16.00 0.96
CA LEU A 56 -9.84 15.18 1.57
C LEU A 56 -11.21 15.47 0.97
N GLU A 57 -11.54 16.74 0.71
CA GLU A 57 -12.77 17.10 0.00
C GLU A 57 -12.78 16.57 -1.46
N LYS A 58 -11.64 16.61 -2.17
CA LYS A 58 -11.54 16.04 -3.53
C LYS A 58 -11.65 14.53 -3.55
N PHE A 59 -11.21 13.84 -2.50
CA PHE A 59 -11.30 12.39 -2.37
C PHE A 59 -12.62 11.91 -1.76
N LYS A 60 -13.53 12.83 -1.42
CA LYS A 60 -14.84 12.52 -0.87
C LYS A 60 -15.60 11.56 -1.79
N GLY A 61 -16.05 10.45 -1.23
CA GLY A 61 -16.74 9.38 -1.95
C GLY A 61 -15.82 8.34 -2.62
N GLY A 62 -14.51 8.58 -2.67
CA GLY A 62 -13.49 7.63 -3.16
C GLY A 62 -12.55 7.11 -2.07
N PHE A 63 -12.44 7.81 -0.95
CA PHE A 63 -11.62 7.42 0.20
C PHE A 63 -12.48 7.37 1.47
N PHE A 64 -12.43 6.22 2.16
CA PHE A 64 -13.18 5.97 3.38
C PHE A 64 -12.21 5.56 4.48
N THR A 65 -12.21 6.29 5.59
CA THR A 65 -11.34 6.06 6.74
C THR A 65 -12.09 6.45 8.02
N ASP A 66 -11.71 5.84 9.13
CA ASP A 66 -12.12 6.20 10.48
C ASP A 66 -11.25 7.29 11.10
N LEU A 67 -10.15 7.69 10.43
CA LEU A 67 -9.32 8.81 10.86
C LEU A 67 -10.05 10.14 10.66
N SER A 68 -10.10 10.92 11.74
CA SER A 68 -10.51 12.33 11.68
C SER A 68 -9.50 13.17 10.92
N THR A 69 -9.93 14.34 10.41
CA THR A 69 -9.03 15.29 9.75
C THR A 69 -7.84 15.69 10.63
N ASN A 70 -8.06 15.83 11.95
CA ASN A 70 -7.00 16.17 12.90
C ASN A 70 -5.98 15.04 13.04
N GLU A 71 -6.43 13.77 13.08
CA GLU A 71 -5.52 12.61 13.10
C GLU A 71 -4.71 12.53 11.80
N ILE A 72 -5.33 12.75 10.64
CA ILE A 72 -4.63 12.77 9.35
C ILE A 72 -3.54 13.84 9.33
N VAL A 73 -3.84 15.06 9.80
CA VAL A 73 -2.85 16.15 9.91
C VAL A 73 -1.76 15.81 10.91
N ALA A 74 -2.10 15.24 12.07
CA ALA A 74 -1.12 14.80 13.07
C ALA A 74 -0.18 13.72 12.51
N PHE A 75 -0.73 12.72 11.79
CA PHE A 75 0.07 11.69 11.10
C PHE A 75 0.97 12.30 10.05
N ALA A 76 0.47 13.23 9.23
CA ALA A 76 1.28 13.87 8.19
C ALA A 76 2.41 14.72 8.79
N ASN A 77 2.17 15.44 9.89
CA ASN A 77 3.19 16.18 10.63
C ASN A 77 4.24 15.25 11.24
N ALA A 78 3.80 14.19 11.94
CA ALA A 78 4.71 13.18 12.46
C ALA A 78 5.51 12.53 11.34
N SER A 79 4.91 12.43 10.13
CA SER A 79 5.54 11.88 8.94
C SER A 79 6.59 12.78 8.31
N ALA A 80 6.61 14.07 8.62
CA ALA A 80 7.56 15.03 8.06
C ALA A 80 9.02 14.74 8.40
N ASP A 81 9.24 14.26 9.62
CA ASP A 81 10.54 13.80 10.07
C ASP A 81 10.85 12.37 9.57
N LEU A 82 9.85 11.67 9.01
CA LEU A 82 9.96 10.27 8.58
C LEU A 82 10.54 10.09 7.17
N ALA A 83 11.00 11.14 6.49
CA ALA A 83 11.68 11.01 5.20
C ALA A 83 12.90 10.06 5.25
N SER A 84 13.44 9.82 6.45
CA SER A 84 14.55 8.90 6.75
C SER A 84 14.14 7.46 7.10
N PHE A 85 12.84 7.13 7.18
CA PHE A 85 12.44 5.81 7.69
C PHE A 85 12.71 4.70 6.68
N ARG A 86 13.34 3.64 7.19
CA ARG A 86 13.50 2.38 6.47
C ARG A 86 12.15 1.67 6.43
N ILE A 87 11.47 1.74 5.29
CA ILE A 87 10.24 0.97 5.08
C ILE A 87 10.60 -0.49 4.84
N SER A 88 10.08 -1.36 5.70
CA SER A 88 10.09 -2.81 5.48
C SER A 88 8.74 -3.23 4.92
N SER A 89 8.76 -3.87 3.75
CA SER A 89 7.57 -4.36 3.06
C SER A 89 7.65 -5.86 2.86
N ALA A 90 6.53 -6.56 2.99
CA ALA A 90 6.42 -7.97 2.63
C ALA A 90 5.12 -8.23 1.85
N VAL A 91 5.15 -9.26 1.01
CA VAL A 91 3.95 -9.83 0.36
C VAL A 91 3.83 -11.27 0.84
N LEU A 92 2.65 -11.62 1.34
CA LEU A 92 2.33 -13.01 1.73
C LEU A 92 2.15 -13.85 0.46
N ASP A 93 3.25 -14.35 -0.10
CA ASP A 93 3.26 -15.19 -1.29
C ASP A 93 3.20 -16.71 -0.97
N TYR A 94 3.57 -17.56 -1.94
CA TYR A 94 3.54 -19.02 -1.81
C TYR A 94 4.32 -19.57 -0.61
N GLU A 95 5.25 -18.79 -0.05
CA GLU A 95 5.93 -19.18 1.19
C GLU A 95 4.97 -19.16 2.40
N TYR A 96 4.04 -18.21 2.43
CA TYR A 96 3.19 -17.86 3.57
C TYR A 96 1.78 -18.44 3.48
N VAL A 97 1.42 -19.03 2.35
CA VAL A 97 0.08 -19.56 2.11
C VAL A 97 0.11 -20.97 1.56
N GLU A 98 -1.01 -21.65 1.69
CA GLU A 98 -1.30 -22.90 1.00
C GLU A 98 -2.59 -22.80 0.21
N SER A 99 -2.60 -23.46 -0.95
CA SER A 99 -3.76 -23.51 -1.83
C SER A 99 -4.69 -24.64 -1.35
N LYS A 100 -5.95 -24.31 -1.08
CA LYS A 100 -6.96 -25.28 -0.63
C LYS A 100 -8.22 -25.18 -1.48
N ALA A 101 -8.65 -26.28 -2.05
CA ALA A 101 -9.94 -26.36 -2.73
C ALA A 101 -11.07 -26.28 -1.69
N THR A 102 -12.11 -25.51 -2.00
CA THR A 102 -13.34 -25.43 -1.21
C THR A 102 -14.49 -26.05 -1.99
N PRO A 103 -15.48 -26.67 -1.32
CA PRO A 103 -16.60 -27.31 -2.01
C PRO A 103 -17.46 -26.36 -2.85
N THR A 104 -17.46 -25.05 -2.54
CA THR A 104 -18.41 -24.08 -3.11
C THR A 104 -17.77 -22.80 -3.67
N GLN A 105 -16.52 -22.47 -3.31
CA GLN A 105 -15.88 -21.18 -3.66
C GLN A 105 -14.60 -21.35 -4.50
N GLY A 106 -14.37 -22.54 -5.06
CA GLY A 106 -13.15 -22.83 -5.80
C GLY A 106 -11.93 -22.89 -4.87
N THR A 107 -10.78 -22.42 -5.36
CA THR A 107 -9.51 -22.50 -4.63
C THR A 107 -9.27 -21.23 -3.81
N VAL A 108 -8.98 -21.40 -2.52
CA VAL A 108 -8.62 -20.32 -1.59
C VAL A 108 -7.18 -20.44 -1.11
N LEU A 109 -6.59 -19.33 -0.69
CA LEU A 109 -5.27 -19.29 -0.07
C LEU A 109 -5.44 -19.23 1.45
N VAL A 110 -4.95 -20.25 2.15
CA VAL A 110 -4.99 -20.34 3.62
C VAL A 110 -3.62 -19.98 4.17
N LEU A 111 -3.59 -19.14 5.22
CA LEU A 111 -2.34 -18.70 5.82
C LEU A 111 -1.61 -19.84 6.53
N ARG A 112 -0.31 -19.97 6.28
CA ARG A 112 0.62 -20.74 7.12
C ARG A 112 0.95 -19.92 8.36
N ARG A 113 0.11 -20.04 9.39
CA ARG A 113 0.11 -19.17 10.58
C ARG A 113 1.49 -19.00 11.23
N GLU A 114 2.27 -20.06 11.37
CA GLU A 114 3.60 -20.00 11.99
C GLU A 114 4.59 -19.13 11.20
N LYS A 115 4.62 -19.28 9.87
CA LYS A 115 5.47 -18.48 8.99
C LYS A 115 5.05 -17.01 8.98
N VAL A 116 3.74 -16.75 8.93
CA VAL A 116 3.21 -15.38 9.01
C VAL A 116 3.55 -14.76 10.36
N ALA A 117 3.41 -15.48 11.47
CA ALA A 117 3.77 -14.99 12.80
C ALA A 117 5.28 -14.71 12.95
N ALA A 118 6.14 -15.50 12.30
CA ALA A 118 7.57 -15.22 12.24
C ALA A 118 7.86 -13.93 11.45
N LEU A 119 7.23 -13.77 10.28
CA LEU A 119 7.36 -12.55 9.47
C LEU A 119 6.88 -11.30 10.22
N LEU A 120 5.73 -11.37 10.90
CA LEU A 120 5.19 -10.23 11.66
C LEU A 120 6.16 -9.81 12.78
N ARG A 121 6.77 -10.77 13.49
CA ARG A 121 7.82 -10.47 14.48
C ARG A 121 9.02 -9.80 13.83
N GLN A 122 9.42 -10.19 12.63
CA GLN A 122 10.53 -9.53 11.94
C GLN A 122 10.18 -8.10 11.49
N LEU A 123 8.93 -7.85 11.09
CA LEU A 123 8.50 -6.55 10.57
C LEU A 123 8.22 -5.51 11.65
N PHE A 124 7.76 -5.95 12.84
CA PHE A 124 7.25 -5.06 13.89
C PHE A 124 7.99 -5.17 15.23
N ASN A 125 9.09 -5.91 15.31
CA ASN A 125 10.01 -5.88 16.46
C ASN A 125 11.06 -4.78 16.34
#